data_AF-A0A8T6ZT90-F1
#
_entry.id   AF-A0A8T6ZT90-F1
#
_cell.length_a   1.000
_cell.length_b   1.000
_cell.length_c   1.000
_cell.angle_alpha   90.00
_cell.angle_beta   90.00
_cell.angle_gamma   90.00
#
_symmetry.space_group_name_H-M   'P 1'
#
loop_
_entity.id
_entity.type
_entity.pdbx_description
1 polymer ?
#
loop_
_entity_poly.entity_id
_entity_poly.type
_entity_poly.pdbx_seq_one_letter_code
_entity_poly.pdbx_strand_id
1 'polypeptide(L)'
;PCLVLTNGTDPVLKRLHQIDTLAAQPNQIAFRVSIDYPDEARHDAGRGAGSFVKSWQGLRALQQRGFKVSVARQIDKDEDSQSIEAQFRALFEQHDLPVDMTIVGFPDLLTPGAHPEGPHITEHCMTAYHTEKTRQAFMCAFSKMVIKKNGRMRVYACTLVDDDESYDLGGTLAESLDKRIILHHHRCYSCFAFGSSCSEIDT
;
A
#
# COMPACT_ATOMS: atom_id res chain seq x y z
N PRO A 1 -4.05 14.95 -6.07
CA PRO A 1 -3.12 14.35 -5.06
C PRO A 1 -2.73 12.94 -5.51
N CYS A 2 -1.52 12.48 -5.21
CA CYS A 2 -1.02 11.16 -5.60
C CYS A 2 -0.31 10.47 -4.42
N LEU A 3 -0.62 9.21 -4.17
CA LEU A 3 0.11 8.36 -3.23
C LEU A 3 1.00 7.40 -4.01
N VAL A 4 2.31 7.47 -3.77
CA VAL A 4 3.30 6.57 -4.37
C VAL A 4 3.62 5.46 -3.37
N LEU A 5 3.37 4.21 -3.76
CA LEU A 5 3.76 3.04 -2.98
C LEU A 5 5.16 2.59 -3.39
N THR A 6 6.02 2.34 -2.41
CA THR A 6 7.41 1.95 -2.66
C THR A 6 7.95 1.09 -1.53
N ASN A 7 8.97 0.28 -1.80
CA ASN A 7 9.74 -0.36 -0.73
C ASN A 7 10.84 0.56 -0.18
N GLY A 8 11.04 1.77 -0.71
CA GLY A 8 12.00 2.74 -0.18
C GLY A 8 13.48 2.40 -0.42
N THR A 9 13.78 1.37 -1.21
CA THR A 9 15.16 0.87 -1.39
C THR A 9 15.93 1.62 -2.49
N ASP A 10 16.99 0.99 -3.04
CA ASP A 10 17.89 1.55 -4.04
C ASP A 10 17.21 2.30 -5.21
N PRO A 11 16.08 1.85 -5.80
CA PRO A 11 15.43 2.60 -6.87
C PRO A 11 15.00 4.01 -6.47
N VAL A 12 14.55 4.20 -5.22
CA VAL A 12 14.21 5.51 -4.65
C VAL A 12 15.49 6.29 -4.38
N LEU A 13 16.42 5.69 -3.63
CA LEU A 13 17.67 6.34 -3.22
C LEU A 13 18.49 6.86 -4.40
N LYS A 14 18.60 6.06 -5.48
CA LYS A 14 19.35 6.44 -6.70
C LYS A 14 18.65 7.52 -7.54
N ARG A 15 17.36 7.76 -7.31
CA ARG A 15 16.53 8.71 -8.08
C ARG A 15 16.05 9.90 -7.24
N LEU A 16 16.61 10.12 -6.06
CA LEU A 16 16.22 11.24 -5.20
C LEU A 16 16.27 12.59 -5.92
N HIS A 17 17.28 12.83 -6.76
CA HIS A 17 17.37 14.05 -7.58
C HIS A 17 16.19 14.24 -8.56
N GLN A 18 15.61 13.15 -9.08
CA GLN A 18 14.40 13.22 -9.91
C GLN A 18 13.16 13.45 -9.03
N ILE A 19 13.11 12.78 -7.88
CA ILE A 19 12.02 12.91 -6.92
C ILE A 19 11.97 14.34 -6.37
N ASP A 20 13.10 15.01 -6.15
CA ASP A 20 13.17 16.40 -5.69
C ASP A 20 12.35 17.36 -6.57
N THR A 21 12.30 17.10 -7.88
CA THR A 21 11.51 17.91 -8.83
C THR A 21 9.99 17.81 -8.62
N LEU A 22 9.54 16.81 -7.85
CA LEU A 22 8.14 16.57 -7.54
C LEU A 22 7.64 17.37 -6.33
N ALA A 23 8.53 17.88 -5.48
CA ALA A 23 8.15 18.59 -4.25
C ALA A 23 7.39 19.90 -4.53
N ALA A 24 7.68 20.54 -5.68
CA ALA A 24 7.07 21.81 -6.08
C ALA A 24 5.78 21.66 -6.93
N GLN A 25 5.26 20.43 -7.09
CA GLN A 25 4.06 20.20 -7.90
C GLN A 25 2.81 20.77 -7.19
N PRO A 26 1.85 21.35 -7.94
CA PRO A 26 0.63 21.92 -7.35
C PRO A 26 -0.26 20.86 -6.69
N ASN A 27 -0.17 19.63 -7.17
CA ASN A 27 -0.83 18.47 -6.57
C ASN A 27 0.15 17.76 -5.63
N GLN A 28 -0.19 17.69 -4.35
CA GLN A 28 0.65 17.02 -3.36
C GLN A 28 0.88 15.55 -3.74
N ILE A 29 2.14 15.14 -3.60
CA ILE A 29 2.60 13.76 -3.73
C ILE A 29 3.02 13.28 -2.35
N ALA A 30 2.47 12.15 -1.92
CA ALA A 30 2.84 11.46 -0.70
C ALA A 30 3.49 10.11 -1.04
N PHE A 31 4.29 9.58 -0.13
CA PHE A 31 4.93 8.28 -0.28
C PHE A 31 4.56 7.36 0.86
N ARG A 32 4.21 6.11 0.56
CA ARG A 32 4.14 5.05 1.56
C ARG A 32 5.26 4.05 1.34
N VAL A 33 6.09 3.89 2.36
CA VAL A 33 7.22 2.95 2.35
C VAL A 33 6.81 1.65 3.03
N SER A 34 6.94 0.53 2.33
CA SER A 34 6.67 -0.80 2.89
C SER A 34 7.84 -1.27 3.76
N ILE A 35 7.61 -1.32 5.07
CA ILE A 35 8.52 -1.88 6.08
C ILE A 35 7.71 -2.93 6.87
N ASP A 36 7.80 -4.19 6.45
CA ASP A 36 6.90 -5.25 6.91
C ASP A 36 6.94 -5.50 8.43
N TYR A 37 8.12 -5.46 9.03
CA TYR A 37 8.34 -5.80 10.43
C TYR A 37 9.35 -4.83 11.05
N PRO A 38 9.26 -4.55 12.36
CA PRO A 38 10.23 -3.73 13.07
C PRO A 38 11.58 -4.46 13.30
N ASP A 39 11.56 -5.79 13.24
CA ASP A 39 12.77 -6.63 13.31
C ASP A 39 13.46 -6.70 11.93
N GLU A 40 14.72 -6.30 11.89
CA GLU A 40 15.53 -6.25 10.67
C GLU A 40 15.69 -7.62 10.01
N ALA A 41 16.09 -8.64 10.78
CA ALA A 41 16.36 -9.98 10.26
C ALA A 41 15.11 -10.59 9.62
N ARG A 42 13.96 -10.40 10.26
CA ARG A 42 12.66 -10.85 9.77
C ARG A 42 12.20 -10.09 8.54
N HIS A 43 12.36 -8.76 8.51
CA HIS A 43 12.05 -7.96 7.33
C HIS A 43 12.88 -8.41 6.12
N ASP A 44 14.19 -8.53 6.31
CA ASP A 44 15.13 -8.94 5.26
C ASP A 44 14.90 -10.37 4.78
N ALA A 45 14.40 -11.28 5.62
CA ALA A 45 14.06 -12.64 5.21
C ALA A 45 13.02 -12.68 4.07
N GLY A 46 12.08 -11.74 4.04
CA GLY A 46 11.06 -11.63 2.99
C GLY A 46 11.39 -10.65 1.86
N ARG A 47 12.30 -9.69 2.10
CA ARG A 47 12.56 -8.55 1.21
C ARG A 47 13.97 -8.51 0.62
N GLY A 48 14.87 -9.38 1.10
CA GLY A 48 16.27 -9.47 0.72
C GLY A 48 17.21 -8.76 1.69
N ALA A 49 18.43 -9.26 1.82
CA ALA A 49 19.42 -8.74 2.78
C ALA A 49 19.74 -7.25 2.56
N GLY A 50 19.77 -6.49 3.65
CA GLY A 50 20.00 -5.05 3.70
C GLY A 50 18.81 -4.21 3.23
N SER A 51 17.65 -4.82 3.01
CA SER A 51 16.46 -4.10 2.56
C SER A 51 15.92 -3.19 3.67
N PHE A 52 15.89 -3.67 4.91
CA PHE A 52 15.40 -2.93 6.07
C PHE A 52 16.11 -1.58 6.21
N VAL A 53 17.44 -1.62 6.31
CA VAL A 53 18.28 -0.42 6.43
C VAL A 53 18.04 0.55 5.27
N LYS A 54 17.95 0.04 4.03
CA LYS A 54 17.70 0.87 2.85
C LYS A 54 16.31 1.50 2.87
N SER A 55 15.27 0.75 3.27
CA SER A 55 13.90 1.23 3.38
C SER A 55 13.81 2.40 4.38
N TRP A 56 14.47 2.28 5.53
CA TRP A 56 14.56 3.36 6.53
C TRP A 56 15.33 4.58 6.00
N GLN A 57 16.44 4.37 5.30
CA GLN A 57 17.18 5.46 4.64
C GLN A 57 16.30 6.17 3.60
N GLY A 58 15.54 5.42 2.79
CA GLY A 58 14.64 5.98 1.79
C GLY A 58 13.49 6.76 2.42
N LEU A 59 12.87 6.22 3.47
CA LEU A 59 11.81 6.89 4.23
C LEU A 59 12.29 8.23 4.78
N ARG A 60 13.45 8.25 5.45
CA ARG A 60 14.09 9.47 5.96
C ARG A 60 14.42 10.45 4.84
N ALA A 61 15.01 9.97 3.75
CA ALA A 61 15.39 10.82 2.62
C ALA A 61 14.17 11.50 1.98
N LEU A 62 13.04 10.81 1.86
CA LEU A 62 11.78 11.35 1.36
C LEU A 62 11.20 12.38 2.33
N GLN A 63 11.19 12.09 3.63
CA GLN A 63 10.69 13.02 4.65
C GLN A 63 11.49 14.33 4.68
N GLN A 64 12.83 14.26 4.63
CA GLN A 64 13.71 15.43 4.65
C GLN A 64 13.52 16.36 3.42
N ARG A 65 12.93 15.84 2.34
CA ARG A 65 12.59 16.58 1.12
C ARG A 65 11.22 17.26 1.20
N GLY A 66 10.52 17.13 2.33
CA GLY A 66 9.22 17.75 2.56
C GLY A 66 8.03 16.94 2.02
N PHE A 67 8.23 15.69 1.59
CA PHE A 67 7.11 14.83 1.22
C PHE A 67 6.37 14.33 2.46
N LYS A 68 5.03 14.26 2.38
CA LYS A 68 4.25 13.47 3.35
C LYS A 68 4.65 12.01 3.18
N VAL A 69 5.01 11.37 4.28
CA VAL A 69 5.38 9.95 4.30
C VAL A 69 4.50 9.15 5.27
N SER A 70 4.26 7.88 4.93
CA SER A 70 3.63 6.88 5.80
C SER A 70 4.33 5.53 5.65
N VAL A 71 4.08 4.61 6.58
CA VAL A 71 4.62 3.24 6.53
C VAL A 71 3.50 2.24 6.28
N ALA A 72 3.76 1.25 5.41
CA ALA A 72 2.97 0.03 5.32
C ALA A 72 3.70 -1.10 6.05
N ARG A 73 3.00 -1.88 6.89
CA ARG A 73 3.56 -3.05 7.58
C ARG A 73 2.73 -4.30 7.35
N GLN A 74 3.30 -5.46 7.66
CA GLN A 74 2.55 -6.71 7.78
C GLN A 74 1.98 -6.85 9.20
N ILE A 75 0.81 -7.47 9.31
CA ILE A 75 0.11 -7.83 10.54
C ILE A 75 0.15 -9.35 10.66
N ASP A 76 0.72 -9.83 11.75
CA ASP A 76 0.65 -11.25 12.11
C ASP A 76 -0.73 -11.63 12.61
N LYS A 77 -1.07 -12.91 12.43
CA LYS A 77 -2.27 -13.47 13.03
C LYS A 77 -2.18 -13.37 14.55
N ASP A 78 -3.24 -12.84 15.17
CA ASP A 78 -3.40 -12.71 16.62
C ASP A 78 -2.34 -11.82 17.31
N GLU A 79 -1.67 -10.93 16.56
CA GLU A 79 -0.69 -10.00 17.14
C GLU A 79 -1.35 -8.91 18.00
N ASP A 80 -0.59 -8.39 18.97
CA ASP A 80 -0.89 -7.12 19.62
C ASP A 80 -0.40 -5.96 18.74
N SER A 81 -1.30 -5.43 17.91
CA SER A 81 -1.01 -4.31 17.01
C SER A 81 -0.48 -3.08 17.75
N GLN A 82 -0.93 -2.80 18.98
CA GLN A 82 -0.45 -1.64 19.73
C GLN A 82 1.01 -1.82 20.13
N SER A 83 1.39 -3.03 20.56
CA SER A 83 2.77 -3.36 20.89
C SER A 83 3.69 -3.29 19.67
N ILE A 84 3.28 -3.83 18.52
CA ILE A 84 4.07 -3.78 17.28
C ILE A 84 4.20 -2.35 16.78
N GLU A 85 3.11 -1.56 16.79
CA GLU A 85 3.18 -0.16 16.42
C GLU A 85 4.10 0.62 17.35
N ALA A 86 4.05 0.40 18.67
CA ALA A 86 4.97 1.05 19.61
C ALA A 86 6.46 0.78 19.26
N GLN A 87 6.80 -0.40 18.75
CA GLN A 87 8.15 -0.69 18.25
C GLN A 87 8.50 0.14 17.01
N PHE A 88 7.58 0.28 16.05
CA PHE A 88 7.76 1.20 14.92
C PHE A 88 7.91 2.65 15.37
N ARG A 89 7.14 3.09 16.38
CA ARG A 89 7.26 4.45 16.95
C ARG A 89 8.65 4.71 17.52
N ALA A 90 9.21 3.73 18.24
CA ALA A 90 10.58 3.81 18.74
C ALA A 90 11.61 3.87 17.59
N LEU A 91 11.40 3.11 16.51
CA LEU A 91 12.25 3.19 15.31
C LEU A 91 12.13 4.56 14.61
N PHE A 92 10.93 5.16 14.57
CA PHE A 92 10.76 6.53 14.05
C PHE A 92 11.61 7.53 14.81
N GLU A 93 11.57 7.49 16.15
CA GLU A 93 12.40 8.35 16.99
C GLU A 93 13.90 8.12 16.74
N GLN A 94 14.34 6.86 16.67
CA GLN A 94 15.74 6.52 16.39
C GLN A 94 16.25 7.01 15.02
N HIS A 95 15.35 7.18 14.04
CA HIS A 95 15.67 7.63 12.69
C HIS A 95 15.39 9.11 12.43
N ASP A 96 15.13 9.91 13.47
CA ASP A 96 14.76 11.33 13.38
C ASP A 96 13.49 11.56 12.54
N LEU A 97 12.52 10.64 12.63
CA LEU A 97 11.23 10.69 11.93
C LEU A 97 10.09 11.07 12.87
N PRO A 98 8.99 11.65 12.37
CA PRO A 98 7.81 11.96 13.18
C PRO A 98 7.23 10.71 13.85
N VAL A 99 7.17 10.71 15.19
CA VAL A 99 6.62 9.60 15.97
C VAL A 99 5.14 9.39 15.72
N ASP A 100 4.39 10.37 15.26
CA ASP A 100 2.96 10.29 14.92
C ASP A 100 2.68 9.86 13.46
N MET A 101 3.71 9.50 12.68
CA MET A 101 3.58 9.10 11.27
C MET A 101 2.55 7.98 11.06
N THR A 102 1.72 8.07 10.03
CA THR A 102 0.71 7.05 9.76
C THR A 102 1.35 5.67 9.48
N ILE A 103 0.86 4.63 10.16
CA ILE A 103 1.18 3.22 9.92
C ILE A 103 -0.08 2.56 9.36
N VAL A 104 0.04 1.88 8.22
CA VAL A 104 -1.04 1.10 7.61
C VAL A 104 -0.64 -0.37 7.66
N GLY A 105 -1.37 -1.15 8.45
CA GLY A 105 -1.14 -2.58 8.56
C GLY A 105 -1.92 -3.39 7.52
N PHE A 106 -1.27 -4.39 6.95
CA PHE A 106 -1.86 -5.35 6.03
C PHE A 106 -1.81 -6.74 6.63
N PRO A 107 -2.90 -7.50 6.62
CA PRO A 107 -2.86 -8.92 6.97
C PRO A 107 -2.14 -9.69 5.85
N ASP A 108 -2.04 -11.01 6.02
CA ASP A 108 -1.60 -11.88 4.93
C ASP A 108 -2.44 -11.65 3.67
N LEU A 109 -1.74 -11.28 2.61
CA LEU A 109 -2.31 -10.92 1.31
C LEU A 109 -2.57 -12.14 0.44
N LEU A 110 -2.39 -13.36 0.94
CA LEU A 110 -2.62 -14.61 0.23
C LEU A 110 -1.78 -14.73 -1.06
N THR A 111 -1.30 -15.93 -1.35
CA THR A 111 -0.55 -16.18 -2.59
C THR A 111 -1.49 -16.29 -3.79
N PRO A 112 -1.01 -16.00 -5.02
CA PRO A 112 -1.77 -16.28 -6.24
C PRO A 112 -2.31 -17.71 -6.26
N GLY A 113 -3.61 -17.85 -6.55
CA GLY A 113 -4.32 -19.16 -6.54
C GLY A 113 -4.80 -19.63 -5.17
N ALA A 114 -4.60 -18.85 -4.10
CA ALA A 114 -5.19 -19.16 -2.80
C ALA A 114 -6.72 -18.99 -2.82
N HIS A 115 -7.40 -19.93 -2.15
CA HIS A 115 -8.85 -19.90 -1.95
C HIS A 115 -9.12 -19.82 -0.44
N PRO A 116 -9.26 -18.61 0.13
CA PRO A 116 -9.50 -18.47 1.56
C PRO A 116 -10.90 -18.98 1.92
N GLU A 117 -11.03 -19.55 3.11
CA GLU A 117 -12.35 -19.92 3.65
C GLU A 117 -13.15 -18.68 4.05
N GLY A 118 -14.43 -18.64 3.67
CA GLY A 118 -15.44 -17.68 4.13
C GLY A 118 -16.32 -17.12 3.00
N PRO A 119 -16.95 -15.93 3.17
CA PRO A 119 -18.05 -15.50 2.32
C PRO A 119 -17.64 -15.33 0.86
N HIS A 120 -18.26 -16.10 -0.03
CA HIS A 120 -18.06 -15.96 -1.46
C HIS A 120 -18.38 -14.54 -1.92
N ILE A 121 -17.54 -14.01 -2.79
CA ILE A 121 -17.75 -12.70 -3.39
C ILE A 121 -18.88 -12.81 -4.40
N THR A 122 -20.05 -12.31 -4.00
CA THR A 122 -21.26 -12.21 -4.82
C THR A 122 -21.53 -10.77 -5.22
N GLU A 123 -22.48 -10.53 -6.12
CA GLU A 123 -22.89 -9.17 -6.47
C GLU A 123 -23.39 -8.34 -5.28
N HIS A 124 -23.81 -9.01 -4.19
CA HIS A 124 -24.37 -8.38 -3.00
C HIS A 124 -23.45 -8.49 -1.77
N CYS A 125 -22.26 -9.09 -1.86
CA CYS A 125 -21.42 -9.30 -0.68
C CYS A 125 -21.03 -7.97 0.00
N MET A 126 -20.67 -6.95 -0.77
CA MET A 126 -20.33 -5.62 -0.23
C MET A 126 -21.54 -4.91 0.40
N THR A 127 -22.77 -5.17 -0.06
CA THR A 127 -23.97 -4.60 0.55
C THR A 127 -24.51 -5.41 1.73
N ALA A 128 -24.23 -6.71 1.74
CA ALA A 128 -24.63 -7.61 2.82
C ALA A 128 -23.72 -7.51 4.05
N TYR A 129 -22.40 -7.35 3.86
CA TYR A 129 -21.42 -7.41 4.96
C TYR A 129 -20.83 -6.06 5.36
N HIS A 130 -20.95 -5.02 4.51
CA HIS A 130 -20.39 -3.70 4.78
C HIS A 130 -21.47 -2.61 4.75
N THR A 131 -21.30 -1.59 5.60
CA THR A 131 -22.09 -0.36 5.56
C THR A 131 -21.64 0.52 4.39
N GLU A 132 -22.47 1.48 3.97
CA GLU A 132 -22.05 2.45 2.94
C GLU A 132 -20.75 3.19 3.33
N LYS A 133 -20.62 3.58 4.60
CA LYS A 133 -19.44 4.25 5.14
C LYS A 133 -18.18 3.40 4.98
N THR A 134 -18.24 2.13 5.36
CA THR A 134 -17.10 1.20 5.24
C THR A 134 -16.76 0.90 3.78
N ARG A 135 -17.77 0.77 2.91
CA ARG A 135 -17.56 0.63 1.46
C ARG A 135 -16.79 1.80 0.85
N GLN A 136 -17.16 3.03 1.20
CA GLN A 136 -16.54 4.25 0.67
C GLN A 136 -15.08 4.41 1.13
N ALA A 137 -14.69 3.75 2.22
CA ALA A 137 -13.33 3.82 2.75
C ALA A 137 -12.35 2.84 2.10
N PHE A 138 -12.81 1.86 1.33
CA PHE A 138 -11.90 1.01 0.56
C PHE A 138 -11.23 1.83 -0.53
N MET A 139 -9.90 1.77 -0.59
CA MET A 139 -9.13 2.53 -1.59
C MET A 139 -9.57 2.23 -3.03
N CYS A 140 -9.99 0.99 -3.33
CA CYS A 140 -10.50 0.62 -4.66
C CYS A 140 -11.83 1.29 -5.04
N ALA A 141 -12.57 1.87 -4.09
CA ALA A 141 -13.82 2.57 -4.34
C ALA A 141 -13.61 3.96 -4.97
N PHE A 142 -12.48 4.63 -4.69
CA PHE A 142 -12.24 6.02 -5.11
C PHE A 142 -10.87 6.27 -5.75
N SER A 143 -9.97 5.28 -5.75
CA SER A 143 -8.64 5.40 -6.35
C SER A 143 -8.42 4.40 -7.48
N LYS A 144 -7.39 4.67 -8.28
CA LYS A 144 -6.86 3.79 -9.32
C LYS A 144 -5.35 3.74 -9.16
N MET A 145 -4.75 2.60 -9.48
CA MET A 145 -3.31 2.44 -9.43
C MET A 145 -2.73 2.66 -10.83
N VAL A 146 -1.60 3.37 -10.91
CA VAL A 146 -0.87 3.52 -12.17
C VAL A 146 0.47 2.82 -12.00
N ILE A 147 0.71 1.78 -12.80
CA ILE A 147 1.97 1.02 -12.78
C ILE A 147 2.70 1.14 -14.11
N LYS A 148 4.03 0.95 -14.07
CA LYS A 148 4.85 0.80 -15.27
C LYS A 148 5.22 -0.67 -15.44
N LYS A 149 4.57 -1.36 -16.38
CA LYS A 149 4.81 -2.78 -16.70
C LYS A 149 5.41 -2.87 -18.11
N ASN A 150 6.58 -3.49 -18.24
CA ASN A 150 7.29 -3.64 -19.53
C ASN A 150 7.42 -2.32 -20.32
N GLY A 151 7.79 -1.24 -19.63
CA GLY A 151 7.98 0.08 -20.24
C GLY A 151 6.69 0.89 -20.49
N ARG A 152 5.51 0.29 -20.29
CA ARG A 152 4.21 0.92 -20.55
C ARG A 152 3.51 1.33 -19.27
N MET A 153 2.92 2.51 -19.25
CA MET A 153 2.05 2.95 -18.16
C MET A 153 0.68 2.30 -18.34
N ARG A 154 0.16 1.67 -17.27
CA ARG A 154 -1.12 0.98 -17.24
C ARG A 154 -1.90 1.39 -15.99
N VAL A 155 -3.21 1.52 -16.13
CA VAL A 155 -4.11 1.85 -15.02
C VAL A 155 -4.75 0.56 -14.53
N TYR A 156 -4.58 0.24 -13.25
CA TYR A 156 -5.16 -0.93 -12.60
C TYR A 156 -6.24 -0.53 -11.59
N ALA A 157 -7.16 -1.45 -11.34
CA ALA A 157 -8.25 -1.26 -10.38
C ALA A 157 -7.78 -1.05 -8.93
N CYS A 158 -6.73 -1.75 -8.52
CA CYS A 158 -6.20 -1.75 -7.15
C CYS A 158 -4.67 -1.91 -7.17
N THR A 159 -4.01 -1.54 -6.08
CA THR A 159 -2.56 -1.67 -5.88
C THR A 159 -2.09 -3.11 -5.70
N LEU A 160 -3.01 -4.03 -5.48
CA LEU A 160 -2.74 -5.42 -5.12
C LEU A 160 -3.13 -6.42 -6.19
N VAL A 161 -3.50 -5.99 -7.40
CA VAL A 161 -4.06 -6.87 -8.45
C VAL A 161 -3.27 -6.80 -9.76
N ASP A 162 -2.00 -6.43 -9.68
CA ASP A 162 -1.11 -6.21 -10.83
C ASP A 162 -0.62 -7.53 -11.48
N ASP A 163 -0.86 -8.66 -10.81
CA ASP A 163 -0.63 -10.02 -11.29
C ASP A 163 -1.79 -10.60 -12.11
N ASP A 164 -2.93 -9.91 -12.22
CA ASP A 164 -4.08 -10.33 -13.01
C ASP A 164 -4.46 -9.28 -14.06
N GLU A 165 -4.31 -9.65 -15.34
CA GLU A 165 -4.58 -8.78 -16.49
C GLU A 165 -6.06 -8.39 -16.63
N SER A 166 -6.99 -9.11 -16.00
CA SER A 166 -8.41 -8.72 -15.96
C SER A 166 -8.64 -7.40 -15.22
N TYR A 167 -7.69 -7.01 -14.37
CA TYR A 167 -7.69 -5.74 -13.65
C TYR A 167 -6.92 -4.62 -14.36
N ASP A 168 -6.35 -4.88 -15.56
CA ASP A 168 -5.78 -3.84 -16.41
C ASP A 168 -6.89 -3.04 -17.10
N LEU A 169 -7.07 -1.81 -16.61
CA LEU A 169 -8.12 -0.92 -17.03
C LEU A 169 -7.75 -0.04 -18.23
N GLY A 170 -6.53 -0.13 -18.75
CA GLY A 170 -6.15 0.57 -19.97
C GLY A 170 -4.91 1.46 -19.81
N GLY A 171 -4.65 2.27 -20.84
CA GLY A 171 -3.50 3.18 -20.90
C GLY A 171 -3.77 4.55 -20.29
N THR A 172 -5.03 4.90 -20.03
CA THR A 172 -5.42 6.23 -19.55
C THR A 172 -6.44 6.15 -18.42
N LEU A 173 -6.53 7.23 -17.62
CA LEU A 173 -7.56 7.32 -16.58
C LEU A 173 -8.97 7.31 -17.20
N ALA A 174 -9.17 7.97 -18.35
CA ALA A 174 -10.46 7.99 -19.03
C ALA A 174 -10.94 6.59 -19.41
N GLU A 175 -10.09 5.77 -20.05
CA GLU A 175 -10.40 4.37 -20.38
C GLU A 175 -10.78 3.55 -19.13
N SER A 176 -10.18 3.87 -17.97
CA SER A 176 -10.43 3.12 -16.75
C SER A 176 -11.80 3.39 -16.10
N LEU A 177 -12.44 4.52 -16.42
CA LEU A 177 -13.70 4.92 -15.81
C LEU A 177 -14.90 4.12 -16.34
N ASP A 178 -14.82 3.62 -17.57
CA ASP A 178 -15.92 2.88 -18.22
C ASP A 178 -15.92 1.38 -17.87
N LYS A 179 -14.95 0.92 -17.07
CA LYS A 179 -14.77 -0.52 -16.79
C LYS A 179 -15.36 -0.92 -15.44
N ARG A 180 -16.27 -1.90 -15.48
CA ARG A 180 -16.76 -2.59 -14.27
C ARG A 180 -15.67 -3.53 -13.74
N ILE A 181 -15.40 -3.45 -12.45
CA ILE A 181 -14.43 -4.30 -11.74
C ILE A 181 -15.19 -5.34 -10.92
N ILE A 182 -14.78 -6.60 -11.01
CA ILE A 182 -15.31 -7.69 -10.19
C ILE A 182 -14.28 -7.97 -9.11
N LEU A 183 -14.70 -8.15 -7.86
CA LEU A 183 -13.78 -8.36 -6.73
C LEU A 183 -13.33 -9.82 -6.57
N HIS A 184 -13.06 -10.56 -7.64
CA HIS A 184 -12.79 -12.00 -7.56
C HIS A 184 -11.34 -12.37 -7.22
N HIS A 185 -10.41 -11.41 -7.21
CA HIS A 185 -9.00 -11.66 -6.89
C HIS A 185 -8.83 -12.11 -5.43
N HIS A 186 -7.90 -13.03 -5.15
CA HIS A 186 -7.63 -13.52 -3.79
C HIS A 186 -7.30 -12.37 -2.81
N ARG A 187 -6.57 -11.34 -3.25
CA ARG A 187 -6.31 -10.14 -2.44
C ARG A 187 -7.50 -9.21 -2.24
N CYS A 188 -8.51 -9.24 -3.12
CA CYS A 188 -9.76 -8.53 -2.87
C CYS A 188 -10.46 -9.12 -1.64
N TYR A 189 -10.37 -10.44 -1.46
CA TYR A 189 -10.90 -11.11 -0.29
C TYR A 189 -10.20 -10.67 0.99
N SER A 190 -8.87 -10.48 0.99
CA SER A 190 -8.16 -10.00 2.18
C SER A 190 -8.71 -8.65 2.69
N CYS A 191 -8.94 -7.70 1.79
CA CYS A 191 -9.56 -6.43 2.16
C CYS A 191 -11.04 -6.59 2.59
N PHE A 192 -11.80 -7.41 1.87
CA PHE A 192 -13.22 -7.61 2.14
C PHE A 192 -13.50 -8.34 3.46
N ALA A 193 -12.76 -9.41 3.75
CA ALA A 193 -12.98 -10.29 4.89
C ALA A 193 -12.31 -9.77 6.17
N PHE A 194 -11.12 -9.16 6.06
CA PHE A 194 -10.36 -8.68 7.21
C PHE A 194 -10.46 -7.17 7.43
N GLY A 195 -11.26 -6.46 6.62
CA GLY A 195 -11.51 -5.02 6.76
C GLY A 195 -10.28 -4.14 6.46
N SER A 196 -9.23 -4.71 5.87
CA SER A 196 -7.97 -4.01 5.66
C SER A 196 -8.12 -2.98 4.54
N SER A 197 -7.74 -1.73 4.83
CA SER A 197 -7.78 -0.65 3.84
C SER A 197 -6.38 -0.09 3.61
N CYS A 198 -6.05 0.09 2.33
CA CYS A 198 -4.89 0.89 1.94
C CYS A 198 -5.13 2.41 2.13
N SER A 199 -6.36 2.82 2.45
CA SER A 199 -6.76 4.21 2.58
C SER A 199 -6.16 4.86 3.83
N GLU A 200 -5.82 6.15 3.72
CA GLU A 200 -5.54 7.02 4.88
C GLU A 200 -6.73 7.92 5.23
N ILE A 201 -7.87 7.74 4.54
CA ILE A 201 -9.10 8.45 4.86
C ILE A 201 -9.66 7.80 6.12
N ASP A 202 -9.81 8.58 7.18
CA ASP A 202 -10.41 8.13 8.44
C ASP A 202 -11.78 7.49 8.17
N THR A 203 -11.87 6.20 8.48
CA THR A 203 -13.14 5.46 8.61
C THR A 203 -13.85 5.82 9.89
#